data_AF-A0A532CVZ7-F1
#
_entry.id   AF-A0A532CVZ7-F1
#
_cell.length_a   1.000
_cell.length_b   1.000
_cell.length_c   1.000
_cell.angle_alpha   90.00
_cell.angle_beta   90.00
_cell.angle_gamma   90.00
#
_symmetry.space_group_name_H-M   'P 1'
#
loop_
_entity.id
_entity.type
_entity.pdbx_description
1 polymer ?
#
loop_
_entity_poly.entity_id
_entity_poly.type
_entity_poly.pdbx_seq_one_letter_code
_entity_poly.pdbx_strand_id
1 'polypeptide(L)'
;HDLLEGALARAALVTDVELVEDYPTRYSVDASRHHRWARGDWQLLGFILGPRSNVPALSRWKMVDNLRRSVTPIFWVMAAIAGWTLLPFTQAAQWQALLILTLFMAPTFDIVNAILPKSGDQTPRGHFSALARDVAFGTALVALKIVLMAHLAWMMGDAIIRTLYRLFVSRQNLLEWRTASQAHKGGDNDLGSYYSIMYGAVIIGVVGLAVPVLADSTGAFVAFFFALFWIGSPAIACWISRSAETEDRLRTSAADIHALRTVARRTWHYFETFVTAEHHHLPPDNFQESPAPVVAPRTSPTNIGVYLLSVISARDFGWISLSDAVNRIDATMSTIESMPRDRGHLFNWYDTTTLKPLYPLYISAVDSGNLAGHLVAVAAACAEWAEAPSVHVQGDFEGILDTVTILDESLEELPDDRRQLRPLRQRLADRLDGMRRAVELIKAQPEMASIRT
;
A
#
# COMPACT_ATOMS: atom_id res chain seq x y z
N HIS A 1 -11.04 1.87 6.59
CA HIS A 1 -11.49 1.88 7.99
C HIS A 1 -11.93 0.50 8.39
N ASP A 2 -11.58 0.08 9.61
CA ASP A 2 -12.04 -1.21 10.14
C ASP A 2 -13.58 -1.17 10.34
N LEU A 3 -14.22 -2.32 10.10
CA LEU A 3 -15.64 -2.45 9.78
C LEU A 3 -16.53 -2.12 10.99
N LEU A 4 -15.99 -2.31 12.20
CA LEU A 4 -16.62 -1.93 13.46
C LEU A 4 -16.59 -0.41 13.68
N GLU A 5 -15.43 0.21 13.49
CA GLU A 5 -15.19 1.65 13.66
C GLU A 5 -16.07 2.43 12.70
N GLY A 6 -16.11 2.01 11.43
CA GLY A 6 -17.01 2.59 10.43
C GLY A 6 -18.48 2.46 10.82
N ALA A 7 -18.87 1.34 11.43
CA ALA A 7 -20.24 1.14 11.91
C ALA A 7 -20.59 2.02 13.12
N LEU A 8 -19.66 2.21 14.07
CA LEU A 8 -19.85 3.04 15.26
C LEU A 8 -19.80 4.54 14.93
N ALA A 9 -18.88 4.95 14.06
CA ALA A 9 -18.74 6.33 13.58
C ALA A 9 -19.78 6.72 12.52
N ARG A 10 -20.61 5.77 12.06
CA ARG A 10 -21.64 5.98 11.01
C ARG A 10 -21.04 6.51 9.70
N ALA A 11 -19.92 5.92 9.28
CA ALA A 11 -19.27 6.28 8.04
C ALA A 11 -20.17 6.01 6.82
N ALA A 12 -20.12 6.92 5.83
CA ALA A 12 -20.81 6.77 4.56
C ALA A 12 -19.95 5.98 3.55
N LEU A 13 -20.60 5.41 2.53
CA LEU A 13 -19.93 4.75 1.41
C LEU A 13 -19.55 5.81 0.37
N VAL A 14 -18.30 5.78 -0.07
CA VAL A 14 -17.78 6.57 -1.20
C VAL A 14 -17.45 5.57 -2.30
N THR A 15 -18.12 5.66 -3.45
CA THR A 15 -17.99 4.69 -4.57
C THR A 15 -17.17 5.21 -5.74
N ASP A 16 -16.86 6.50 -5.73
CA ASP A 16 -16.16 7.25 -6.77
C ASP A 16 -14.67 7.47 -6.46
N VAL A 17 -14.19 6.97 -5.31
CA VAL A 17 -12.79 7.02 -4.91
C VAL A 17 -12.20 5.61 -4.90
N GLU A 18 -11.20 5.38 -5.75
CA GLU A 18 -10.41 4.15 -5.73
C GLU A 18 -9.18 4.36 -4.85
N LEU A 19 -9.10 3.60 -3.74
CA LEU A 19 -7.91 3.54 -2.91
C LEU A 19 -7.06 2.36 -3.36
N VAL A 20 -5.91 2.65 -3.97
CA VAL A 20 -4.94 1.62 -4.37
C VAL A 20 -3.99 1.39 -3.19
N GLU A 21 -4.09 0.23 -2.57
CA GLU A 21 -3.11 -0.27 -1.59
C GLU A 21 -2.13 -1.20 -2.32
N ASP A 22 -0.89 -1.25 -1.82
CA ASP A 22 0.11 -2.15 -2.35
C ASP A 22 -0.36 -3.62 -2.29
N TYR A 23 -0.13 -4.35 -3.39
CA TYR A 23 -0.55 -5.74 -3.52
C TYR A 23 0.57 -6.66 -3.03
N PRO A 24 0.24 -7.73 -2.28
CA PRO A 24 1.27 -8.65 -1.78
C PRO A 24 1.97 -9.34 -2.97
N THR A 25 3.27 -9.11 -3.09
CA THR A 25 4.13 -9.70 -4.14
C THR A 25 4.40 -11.19 -3.95
N ARG A 26 4.18 -11.72 -2.74
CA ARG A 26 4.37 -13.15 -2.43
C ARG A 26 3.10 -13.77 -1.85
N TYR A 27 2.87 -15.04 -2.19
CA TYR A 27 1.75 -15.79 -1.62
C TYR A 27 1.81 -15.90 -0.09
N SER A 28 3.00 -16.04 0.50
CA SER A 28 3.17 -16.11 1.96
C SER A 28 2.74 -14.83 2.66
N VAL A 29 2.95 -13.67 2.03
CA VAL A 29 2.53 -12.36 2.54
C VAL A 29 1.02 -12.23 2.45
N ASP A 30 0.44 -12.62 1.32
CA ASP A 30 -1.02 -12.64 1.13
C ASP A 30 -1.72 -13.58 2.13
N ALA A 31 -1.18 -14.79 2.30
CA ALA A 31 -1.65 -15.76 3.29
C ALA A 31 -1.58 -15.22 4.72
N SER A 32 -0.46 -14.59 5.11
CA SER A 32 -0.33 -13.97 6.44
C SER A 32 -1.32 -12.83 6.63
N ARG A 33 -1.63 -12.06 5.58
CA ARG A 33 -2.62 -10.98 5.62
C ARG A 33 -4.02 -11.53 5.85
N HIS A 34 -4.41 -12.55 5.08
CA HIS A 34 -5.69 -13.24 5.22
C HIS A 34 -5.87 -13.90 6.59
N HIS A 35 -4.83 -14.57 7.11
CA HIS A 35 -4.86 -15.16 8.45
C HIS A 35 -5.11 -14.11 9.53
N ARG A 36 -4.41 -12.97 9.46
CA ARG A 36 -4.62 -11.84 10.39
C ARG A 36 -6.03 -11.26 10.31
N TRP A 37 -6.56 -11.06 9.11
CA TRP A 37 -7.92 -10.55 8.92
C TRP A 37 -8.97 -11.50 9.48
N ALA A 38 -8.85 -12.80 9.19
CA ALA A 38 -9.73 -13.80 9.78
C ALA A 38 -9.67 -13.76 11.32
N ARG A 39 -8.48 -13.64 11.93
CA ARG A 39 -8.40 -13.48 13.39
C ARG A 39 -9.14 -12.23 13.89
N GLY A 40 -8.96 -11.08 13.22
CA GLY A 40 -9.67 -9.84 13.55
C GLY A 40 -11.19 -9.99 13.45
N ASP A 41 -11.69 -10.56 12.35
CA ASP A 41 -13.12 -10.80 12.13
C ASP A 41 -13.74 -11.64 13.26
N TRP A 42 -13.05 -12.72 13.68
CA TRP A 42 -13.52 -13.59 14.75
C TRP A 42 -13.42 -12.96 16.16
N GLN A 43 -12.55 -11.97 16.36
CA GLN A 43 -12.53 -11.16 17.59
C GLN A 43 -13.79 -10.30 17.74
N LEU A 44 -14.46 -9.98 16.63
CA LEU A 44 -15.70 -9.20 16.66
C LEU A 44 -16.92 -9.99 17.13
N LEU A 45 -16.80 -11.29 17.46
CA LEU A 45 -17.91 -12.12 17.93
C LEU A 45 -18.73 -11.48 19.07
N GLY A 46 -18.05 -10.80 20.01
CA GLY A 46 -18.73 -10.09 21.11
C GLY A 46 -19.64 -8.96 20.62
N PHE A 47 -19.25 -8.25 19.56
CA PHE A 47 -20.05 -7.19 18.95
C PHE A 47 -21.17 -7.73 18.05
N ILE A 48 -20.90 -8.83 17.35
CA ILE A 48 -21.85 -9.50 16.46
C ILE A 48 -23.01 -10.07 17.29
N LEU A 49 -22.71 -10.83 18.33
CA LEU A 49 -23.70 -11.52 19.17
C LEU A 49 -24.26 -10.62 20.29
N GLY A 50 -23.57 -9.53 20.64
CA GLY A 50 -23.95 -8.63 21.70
C GLY A 50 -25.16 -7.74 21.32
N PRO A 51 -26.32 -7.87 21.99
CA PRO A 51 -27.46 -6.99 21.71
C PRO A 51 -27.23 -5.52 22.14
N ARG A 52 -26.24 -5.28 23.01
CA ARG A 52 -25.84 -3.94 23.50
C ARG A 52 -24.77 -3.25 22.67
N SER A 53 -24.32 -3.86 21.56
CA SER A 53 -23.19 -3.34 20.77
C SER A 53 -23.51 -2.08 19.96
N ASN A 54 -24.78 -1.67 19.88
CA ASN A 54 -25.27 -0.55 19.06
C ASN A 54 -24.87 -0.63 17.56
N VAL A 55 -24.40 -1.78 17.09
CA VAL A 55 -24.02 -2.02 15.70
C VAL A 55 -25.30 -2.16 14.85
N PRO A 56 -25.46 -1.37 13.77
CA PRO A 56 -26.59 -1.50 12.86
C PRO A 56 -26.71 -2.89 12.24
N ALA A 57 -27.92 -3.33 11.92
CA ALA A 57 -28.18 -4.66 11.37
C ALA A 57 -27.38 -4.94 10.07
N LEU A 58 -27.26 -3.94 9.19
CA LEU A 58 -26.47 -4.06 7.96
C LEU A 58 -24.97 -4.29 8.25
N SER A 59 -24.40 -3.56 9.20
CA SER A 59 -23.00 -3.72 9.59
C SER A 59 -22.76 -5.08 10.26
N ARG A 60 -23.71 -5.54 11.09
CA ARG A 60 -23.66 -6.88 11.68
C ARG A 60 -23.72 -7.97 10.60
N TRP A 61 -24.54 -7.81 9.56
CA TRP A 61 -24.57 -8.72 8.42
C TRP A 61 -23.24 -8.78 7.68
N LYS A 62 -22.60 -7.63 7.41
CA LYS A 62 -21.27 -7.58 6.80
C LYS A 62 -20.22 -8.35 7.63
N MET A 63 -20.24 -8.18 8.96
CA MET A 63 -19.36 -8.94 9.86
C MET A 63 -19.63 -10.45 9.79
N VAL A 64 -20.91 -10.86 9.77
CA VAL A 64 -21.28 -12.28 9.61
C VAL A 64 -20.85 -12.84 8.26
N ASP A 65 -20.93 -12.06 7.18
CA ASP A 65 -20.44 -12.47 5.86
C ASP A 65 -18.92 -12.69 5.87
N ASN A 66 -18.14 -11.87 6.60
CA ASN A 66 -16.71 -12.12 6.78
C ASN A 66 -16.45 -13.47 7.47
N LEU A 67 -17.19 -13.78 8.55
CA LEU A 67 -17.09 -15.08 9.21
C LEU A 67 -17.45 -16.22 8.25
N ARG A 68 -18.53 -16.08 7.47
CA ARG A 68 -18.95 -17.04 6.43
C ARG A 68 -17.85 -17.27 5.40
N ARG A 69 -17.20 -16.21 4.92
CA ARG A 69 -16.09 -16.32 3.95
C ARG A 69 -14.92 -17.12 4.52
N SER A 70 -14.58 -16.92 5.80
CA SER A 70 -13.48 -17.68 6.45
C SER A 70 -13.77 -19.18 6.60
N VAL A 71 -15.03 -19.57 6.84
CA VAL A 71 -15.41 -21.00 6.96
C VAL A 71 -15.65 -21.69 5.61
N THR A 72 -15.86 -20.92 4.54
CA THR A 72 -16.20 -21.46 3.21
C THR A 72 -15.13 -22.42 2.67
N PRO A 73 -13.81 -22.12 2.70
CA PRO A 73 -12.78 -23.07 2.26
C PRO A 73 -12.79 -24.38 3.05
N ILE A 74 -13.05 -24.31 4.36
CA ILE A 74 -13.12 -25.48 5.25
C ILE A 74 -14.28 -26.40 4.82
N PHE A 75 -15.47 -25.83 4.65
CA PHE A 75 -16.64 -26.59 4.21
C PHE A 75 -16.50 -27.11 2.79
N TRP A 76 -15.85 -26.36 1.89
CA TRP A 76 -15.59 -26.82 0.53
C TRP A 76 -14.69 -28.06 0.51
N VAL A 77 -13.60 -28.07 1.29
CA VAL A 77 -12.69 -29.24 1.40
C VAL A 77 -13.41 -30.43 2.05
N MET A 78 -14.16 -30.19 3.13
CA MET A 78 -14.92 -31.27 3.79
C MET A 78 -15.99 -31.86 2.85
N ALA A 79 -16.68 -31.01 2.09
CA ALA A 79 -17.67 -31.43 1.10
C ALA A 79 -17.03 -32.23 -0.05
N ALA A 80 -15.84 -31.85 -0.51
CA ALA A 80 -15.10 -32.57 -1.54
C ALA A 80 -14.72 -33.98 -1.06
N ILE A 81 -14.09 -34.08 0.12
CA ILE A 81 -13.68 -35.37 0.71
C ILE A 81 -14.90 -36.25 0.99
N ALA A 82 -15.99 -35.70 1.53
CA ALA A 82 -17.23 -36.43 1.74
C ALA A 82 -17.81 -36.97 0.43
N GLY A 83 -17.83 -36.15 -0.63
CA GLY A 83 -18.28 -36.58 -1.96
C GLY A 83 -17.43 -37.71 -2.54
N TRP A 84 -16.11 -37.63 -2.43
CA TRP A 84 -15.21 -38.68 -2.91
C TRP A 84 -15.33 -39.99 -2.10
N THR A 85 -15.67 -39.89 -0.82
CA THR A 85 -15.78 -41.05 0.08
C THR A 85 -17.13 -41.74 -0.07
N LEU A 86 -18.22 -40.98 -0.20
CA LEU A 86 -19.59 -41.50 -0.12
C LEU A 86 -20.21 -41.82 -1.48
N LEU A 87 -19.69 -41.25 -2.58
CA LEU A 87 -20.30 -41.37 -3.91
C LEU A 87 -19.45 -42.22 -4.87
N PRO A 88 -20.08 -43.00 -5.77
CA PRO A 88 -19.39 -43.62 -6.89
C PRO A 88 -18.74 -42.59 -7.82
N PHE A 89 -17.74 -43.03 -8.59
CA PHE A 89 -16.91 -42.17 -9.45
C PHE A 89 -17.70 -41.10 -10.25
N THR A 90 -18.75 -41.49 -10.96
CA THR A 90 -19.52 -40.56 -11.81
C THR A 90 -20.21 -39.47 -11.00
N GLN A 91 -20.80 -39.82 -9.87
CA GLN A 91 -21.48 -38.89 -8.97
C GLN A 91 -20.48 -38.02 -8.20
N ALA A 92 -19.36 -38.60 -7.77
CA ALA A 92 -18.26 -37.86 -7.15
C ALA A 92 -17.68 -36.80 -8.10
N ALA A 93 -17.52 -37.13 -9.39
CA ALA A 93 -17.06 -36.19 -10.41
C ALA A 93 -18.08 -35.06 -10.65
N GLN A 94 -19.37 -35.38 -10.74
CA GLN A 94 -20.44 -34.38 -10.86
C GLN A 94 -20.50 -33.46 -9.64
N TRP A 95 -20.37 -34.02 -8.44
CA TRP A 95 -20.30 -33.27 -7.19
C TRP A 95 -19.11 -32.31 -7.17
N GLN A 96 -17.93 -32.80 -7.57
CA GLN A 96 -16.74 -31.97 -7.66
C GLN A 96 -16.88 -30.86 -8.70
N ALA A 97 -17.49 -31.14 -9.84
CA ALA A 97 -17.78 -30.14 -10.87
C ALA A 97 -18.74 -29.06 -10.34
N LEU A 98 -19.77 -29.43 -9.59
CA LEU A 98 -20.67 -28.48 -8.92
C LEU A 98 -19.91 -27.59 -7.94
N LEU A 99 -19.04 -28.16 -7.10
CA LEU A 99 -18.20 -27.40 -6.18
C LEU A 99 -17.28 -26.41 -6.89
N ILE A 100 -16.68 -26.80 -8.02
CA ILE A 100 -15.87 -25.90 -8.86
C ILE A 100 -16.73 -24.79 -9.45
N LEU A 101 -17.92 -25.11 -9.95
CA LEU A 101 -18.85 -24.12 -10.53
C LEU A 101 -19.19 -23.01 -9.52
N THR A 102 -19.32 -23.33 -8.23
CA THR A 102 -19.57 -22.31 -7.20
C THR A 102 -18.45 -21.27 -7.08
N LEU A 103 -17.21 -21.61 -7.45
CA LEU A 103 -16.07 -20.68 -7.41
C LEU A 103 -16.08 -19.67 -8.55
N PHE A 104 -16.78 -19.98 -9.65
CA PHE A 104 -16.95 -19.07 -10.78
C PHE A 104 -17.97 -17.96 -10.53
N MET A 105 -18.80 -18.08 -9.48
CA MET A 105 -19.89 -17.12 -9.24
C MET A 105 -19.43 -15.66 -9.23
N ALA A 106 -18.35 -15.34 -8.50
CA ALA A 106 -17.82 -13.98 -8.44
C ALA A 106 -17.21 -13.50 -9.78
N PRO A 107 -16.27 -14.22 -10.42
CA PRO A 107 -15.78 -13.85 -11.74
C PRO A 107 -16.87 -13.70 -12.80
N THR A 108 -17.95 -14.49 -12.73
CA THR A 108 -19.07 -14.36 -13.65
C THR A 108 -19.77 -13.00 -13.53
N PHE A 109 -19.94 -12.44 -12.33
CA PHE A 109 -20.50 -11.10 -12.17
C PHE A 109 -19.61 -10.02 -12.79
N ASP A 110 -18.29 -10.12 -12.62
CA ASP A 110 -17.34 -9.16 -13.19
C ASP A 110 -17.37 -9.21 -14.72
N ILE A 111 -17.37 -10.42 -15.29
CA ILE A 111 -17.49 -10.64 -16.74
C ILE A 111 -18.82 -10.08 -17.25
N VAL A 112 -19.95 -10.36 -16.59
CA VAL A 112 -21.27 -9.86 -16.99
C VAL A 112 -21.32 -8.34 -16.96
N ASN A 113 -20.75 -7.72 -15.92
CA ASN A 113 -20.64 -6.25 -15.82
C ASN A 113 -19.71 -5.66 -16.89
N ALA A 114 -18.75 -6.43 -17.40
CA ALA A 114 -17.82 -6.03 -18.45
C ALA A 114 -18.35 -6.26 -19.88
N ILE A 115 -19.47 -6.98 -20.08
CA ILE A 115 -20.05 -7.20 -21.41
C ILE A 115 -20.49 -5.88 -22.05
N LEU A 116 -21.08 -4.98 -21.26
CA LEU A 116 -21.56 -3.68 -21.73
C LEU A 116 -20.44 -2.63 -21.63
N PRO A 117 -20.07 -1.94 -22.73
CA PRO A 117 -19.08 -0.87 -22.70
C PRO A 117 -19.53 0.25 -21.75
N LYS A 118 -18.67 0.64 -20.82
CA LYS A 118 -18.96 1.71 -19.85
C LYS A 118 -18.74 3.11 -20.44
N SER A 119 -18.06 3.24 -21.58
CA SER A 119 -17.83 4.51 -22.27
C SER A 119 -17.89 4.35 -23.80
N GLY A 120 -18.39 5.39 -24.49
CA GLY A 120 -18.58 5.41 -25.95
C GLY A 120 -17.29 5.51 -26.78
N ASP A 121 -16.15 5.82 -26.14
CA ASP A 121 -14.86 6.04 -26.80
C ASP A 121 -14.02 4.76 -26.97
N GLN A 122 -14.53 3.59 -26.56
CA GLN A 122 -13.79 2.34 -26.62
C GLN A 122 -13.93 1.67 -27.99
N THR A 123 -12.80 1.36 -28.62
CA THR A 123 -12.81 0.58 -29.87
C THR A 123 -13.34 -0.84 -29.61
N PRO A 124 -14.14 -1.44 -30.52
CA PRO A 124 -14.69 -2.80 -30.33
C PRO A 124 -13.61 -3.88 -30.14
N ARG A 125 -12.44 -3.70 -30.77
CA ARG A 125 -11.28 -4.59 -30.59
C ARG A 125 -10.69 -4.45 -29.19
N GLY A 126 -10.56 -3.23 -28.67
CA GLY A 126 -10.12 -2.97 -27.30
C GLY A 126 -11.04 -3.62 -26.29
N HIS A 127 -12.35 -3.45 -26.45
CA HIS A 127 -13.37 -4.07 -25.60
C HIS A 127 -13.29 -5.60 -25.59
N PHE A 128 -13.23 -6.23 -26.75
CA PHE A 128 -13.13 -7.70 -26.83
C PHE A 128 -11.81 -8.23 -26.26
N SER A 129 -10.70 -7.52 -26.47
CA SER A 129 -9.40 -7.89 -25.89
C SER A 129 -9.40 -7.78 -24.36
N ALA A 130 -10.07 -6.76 -23.81
CA ALA A 130 -10.24 -6.59 -22.37
C ALA A 130 -11.10 -7.72 -21.79
N LEU A 131 -12.25 -8.01 -22.40
CA LEU A 131 -13.12 -9.11 -21.98
C LEU A 131 -12.40 -10.47 -22.01
N ALA A 132 -11.63 -10.75 -23.06
CA ALA A 132 -10.85 -11.99 -23.16
C ALA A 132 -9.79 -12.10 -22.05
N ARG A 133 -9.12 -10.99 -21.73
CA ARG A 133 -8.17 -10.92 -20.62
C ARG A 133 -8.86 -11.10 -19.27
N ASP A 134 -10.03 -10.52 -19.06
CA ASP A 134 -10.81 -10.66 -17.82
C ASP A 134 -11.29 -12.11 -17.63
N VAL A 135 -11.72 -12.78 -18.70
CA VAL A 135 -12.07 -14.21 -18.68
C VAL A 135 -10.84 -15.07 -18.37
N ALA A 136 -9.70 -14.79 -19.00
CA ALA A 136 -8.46 -15.51 -18.74
C ALA A 136 -7.99 -15.33 -17.29
N PHE A 137 -8.03 -14.10 -16.78
CA PHE A 137 -7.67 -13.77 -15.41
C PHE A 137 -8.62 -14.42 -14.40
N GLY A 138 -9.93 -14.32 -14.62
CA GLY A 138 -10.95 -14.97 -13.78
C GLY A 138 -10.78 -16.48 -13.73
N THR A 139 -10.47 -17.11 -14.87
CA THR A 139 -10.20 -18.55 -14.96
C THR A 139 -8.93 -18.93 -14.22
N ALA A 140 -7.85 -18.16 -14.39
CA ALA A 140 -6.59 -18.37 -13.67
C ALA A 140 -6.79 -18.24 -12.15
N LEU A 141 -7.58 -17.28 -11.70
CA LEU A 141 -7.91 -17.08 -10.29
C LEU A 141 -8.68 -18.28 -9.71
N VAL A 142 -9.66 -18.82 -10.45
CA VAL A 142 -10.40 -20.02 -10.01
C VAL A 142 -9.48 -21.25 -9.97
N ALA A 143 -8.64 -21.45 -11.00
CA ALA A 143 -7.68 -22.54 -11.01
C ALA A 143 -6.72 -22.46 -9.82
N LEU A 144 -6.20 -21.27 -9.52
CA LEU A 144 -5.32 -21.04 -8.38
C LEU A 144 -6.04 -21.28 -7.04
N LYS A 145 -7.30 -20.85 -6.92
CA LYS A 145 -8.14 -21.14 -5.74
C LYS A 145 -8.32 -22.63 -5.51
N ILE A 146 -8.53 -23.42 -6.57
CA ILE A 146 -8.68 -24.88 -6.47
C ILE A 146 -7.39 -25.52 -5.93
N VAL A 147 -6.25 -25.12 -6.49
CA VAL A 147 -4.93 -25.62 -6.08
C VAL A 147 -4.63 -25.28 -4.62
N LEU A 148 -4.91 -24.03 -4.21
CA LEU A 148 -4.60 -23.53 -2.87
C LEU A 148 -5.70 -23.80 -1.83
N MET A 149 -6.82 -24.42 -2.22
CA MET A 149 -8.00 -24.56 -1.36
C MET A 149 -7.70 -25.28 -0.04
N ALA A 150 -6.88 -26.34 -0.08
CA ALA A 150 -6.46 -27.06 1.12
C ALA A 150 -5.66 -26.16 2.07
N HIS A 151 -4.73 -25.37 1.54
CA HIS A 151 -3.96 -24.43 2.37
C HIS A 151 -4.88 -23.35 2.98
N LEU A 152 -5.80 -22.79 2.18
CA LEU A 152 -6.78 -21.82 2.66
C LEU A 152 -7.66 -22.41 3.78
N ALA A 153 -8.14 -23.64 3.63
CA ALA A 153 -8.91 -24.32 4.66
C ALA A 153 -8.12 -24.51 5.96
N TRP A 154 -6.87 -24.97 5.87
CA TRP A 154 -6.00 -25.12 7.03
C TRP A 154 -5.73 -23.79 7.73
N MET A 155 -5.32 -22.78 6.96
CA MET A 155 -5.01 -21.43 7.45
C MET A 155 -6.21 -20.79 8.15
N MET A 156 -7.39 -20.86 7.54
CA MET A 156 -8.62 -20.34 8.14
C MET A 156 -8.98 -21.12 9.40
N GLY A 157 -8.83 -22.45 9.39
CA GLY A 157 -9.01 -23.29 10.57
C GLY A 157 -8.12 -22.88 11.74
N ASP A 158 -6.81 -22.70 11.52
CA ASP A 158 -5.89 -22.23 12.55
C ASP A 158 -6.27 -20.83 13.07
N ALA A 159 -6.59 -19.89 12.17
CA ALA A 159 -7.01 -18.54 12.56
C ALA A 159 -8.25 -18.57 13.48
N ILE A 160 -9.25 -19.39 13.12
CA ILE A 160 -10.50 -19.55 13.89
C ILE A 160 -10.19 -20.18 15.25
N ILE A 161 -9.56 -21.35 15.28
CA ILE A 161 -9.29 -22.10 16.51
C ILE A 161 -8.43 -21.27 17.47
N ARG A 162 -7.35 -20.65 16.97
CA ARG A 162 -6.46 -19.80 17.77
C ARG A 162 -7.21 -18.60 18.35
N THR A 163 -8.10 -17.98 17.59
CA THR A 163 -8.87 -16.83 18.04
C THR A 163 -9.91 -17.22 19.08
N LEU A 164 -10.67 -18.29 18.85
CA LEU A 164 -11.65 -18.79 19.81
C LEU A 164 -10.97 -19.20 21.13
N TYR A 165 -9.83 -19.88 21.06
CA TYR A 165 -9.04 -20.22 22.24
C TYR A 165 -8.59 -18.97 23.01
N ARG A 166 -8.10 -17.93 22.31
CA ARG A 166 -7.67 -16.69 22.96
C ARG A 166 -8.82 -15.89 23.56
N LEU A 167 -9.98 -15.85 22.92
CA LEU A 167 -11.15 -15.11 23.44
C LEU A 167 -11.78 -15.81 24.64
N PHE A 168 -11.98 -17.12 24.56
CA PHE A 168 -12.79 -17.86 25.53
C PHE A 168 -11.98 -18.56 26.61
N VAL A 169 -10.72 -18.93 26.33
CA VAL A 169 -9.89 -19.73 27.23
C VAL A 169 -8.71 -18.93 27.79
N SER A 170 -7.72 -18.58 26.96
CA SER A 170 -6.46 -18.03 27.47
C SER A 170 -6.54 -16.55 27.86
N ARG A 171 -7.35 -15.74 27.15
CA ARG A 171 -7.42 -14.27 27.27
C ARG A 171 -6.06 -13.57 27.19
N GLN A 172 -5.08 -14.20 26.55
CA GLN A 172 -3.73 -13.68 26.35
C GLN A 172 -3.47 -13.41 24.86
N ASN A 173 -2.54 -12.49 24.57
CA ASN A 173 -2.09 -12.19 23.21
C ASN A 173 -3.22 -11.83 22.23
N LEU A 174 -4.25 -11.13 22.74
CA LEU A 174 -5.39 -10.66 21.94
C LEU A 174 -4.96 -9.63 20.89
N LEU A 175 -3.88 -8.89 21.14
CA LEU A 175 -3.33 -7.86 20.26
C LEU A 175 -2.04 -8.30 19.55
N GLU A 176 -1.78 -9.60 19.43
CA GLU A 176 -0.58 -10.08 18.73
C GLU A 176 -0.66 -9.75 17.23
N TRP A 177 -0.07 -8.61 16.91
CA TRP A 177 0.10 -8.04 15.58
C TRP A 177 1.54 -8.26 15.11
N ARG A 178 1.70 -9.00 14.01
CA ARG A 178 2.91 -8.91 13.19
C ARG A 178 2.62 -7.92 12.06
N THR A 179 3.50 -6.94 11.87
CA THR A 179 3.37 -5.99 10.75
C THR A 179 3.66 -6.70 9.43
N ALA A 180 3.02 -6.27 8.34
CA ALA A 180 3.24 -6.82 7.00
C ALA A 180 4.73 -6.73 6.58
N SER A 181 5.42 -5.66 7.03
CA SER A 181 6.84 -5.44 6.79
C SER A 181 7.75 -6.44 7.51
N GLN A 182 7.38 -6.94 8.69
CA GLN A 182 8.11 -8.00 9.38
C GLN A 182 7.92 -9.37 8.71
N ALA A 183 6.77 -9.62 8.08
CA ALA A 183 6.54 -10.82 7.28
C ALA A 183 7.36 -10.80 5.96
N HIS A 184 7.61 -9.61 5.39
CA HIS A 184 8.44 -9.43 4.19
C HIS A 184 9.92 -9.82 4.40
N LYS A 185 10.50 -9.50 5.58
CA LYS A 185 11.93 -9.71 5.86
C LYS A 185 12.31 -11.12 6.31
N GLY A 186 11.34 -11.97 6.65
CA GLY A 186 11.57 -13.18 7.44
C GLY A 186 11.53 -14.53 6.71
N GLY A 187 11.46 -14.58 5.38
CA GLY A 187 11.30 -15.84 4.65
C GLY A 187 12.29 -16.00 3.51
N ASP A 188 13.15 -17.01 3.61
CA ASP A 188 13.92 -17.53 2.48
C ASP A 188 12.95 -18.00 1.38
N ASN A 189 13.19 -17.59 0.13
CA ASN A 189 12.32 -17.86 -1.04
C ASN A 189 12.57 -19.25 -1.67
N ASP A 190 12.76 -20.24 -0.79
CA ASP A 190 13.10 -21.59 -1.16
C ASP A 190 11.87 -22.51 -1.08
N LEU A 191 11.88 -23.54 -1.92
CA LEU A 191 10.80 -24.52 -1.99
C LEU A 191 10.52 -25.17 -0.61
N GLY A 192 11.57 -25.47 0.16
CA GLY A 192 11.44 -26.02 1.51
C GLY A 192 10.71 -25.09 2.49
N SER A 193 10.92 -23.78 2.38
CA SER A 193 10.22 -22.77 3.17
C SER A 193 8.71 -22.79 2.89
N TYR A 194 8.31 -22.85 1.61
CA TYR A 194 6.90 -22.96 1.23
C TYR A 194 6.25 -24.25 1.74
N TYR A 195 6.94 -25.39 1.66
CA TYR A 195 6.44 -26.65 2.23
C TYR A 195 6.32 -26.59 3.77
N SER A 196 7.19 -25.84 4.45
CA SER A 196 7.11 -25.65 5.90
C SER A 196 5.95 -24.76 6.32
N ILE A 197 5.65 -23.70 5.55
CA ILE A 197 4.54 -22.78 5.82
C ILE A 197 3.21 -23.44 5.47
N MET A 198 3.16 -24.16 4.34
CA MET A 198 1.96 -24.76 3.78
C MET A 198 1.81 -26.25 4.11
N TYR A 199 2.49 -26.76 5.14
CA TYR A 199 2.46 -28.18 5.51
C TYR A 199 1.05 -28.74 5.72
N GLY A 200 0.13 -27.90 6.23
CA GLY A 200 -1.28 -28.24 6.41
C GLY A 200 -1.99 -28.62 5.12
N ALA A 201 -1.61 -28.04 3.97
CA ALA A 201 -2.13 -28.40 2.66
C ALA A 201 -1.70 -29.82 2.25
N VAL A 202 -0.46 -30.19 2.57
CA VAL A 202 0.07 -31.55 2.33
C VAL A 202 -0.65 -32.57 3.19
N ILE A 203 -0.86 -32.26 4.49
CA ILE A 203 -1.63 -33.13 5.40
C ILE A 203 -3.05 -33.33 4.87
N ILE A 204 -3.75 -32.26 4.50
CA ILE A 204 -5.10 -32.35 3.93
C ILE A 204 -5.09 -33.11 2.60
N GLY A 205 -4.08 -32.93 1.75
CA GLY A 205 -3.88 -33.69 0.52
C GLY A 205 -3.76 -35.19 0.75
N VAL A 206 -2.90 -35.60 1.69
CA VAL A 206 -2.69 -37.01 2.03
C VAL A 206 -3.94 -37.61 2.67
N VAL A 207 -4.53 -36.94 3.67
CA VAL A 207 -5.73 -37.42 4.36
C VAL A 207 -6.93 -37.47 3.40
N GLY A 208 -7.09 -36.46 2.55
CA GLY A 208 -8.17 -36.37 1.57
C GLY A 208 -8.14 -37.47 0.52
N LEU A 209 -6.97 -38.05 0.23
CA LEU A 209 -6.84 -39.25 -0.59
C LEU A 209 -6.98 -40.55 0.23
N ALA A 210 -6.37 -40.60 1.41
CA ALA A 210 -6.37 -41.81 2.24
C ALA A 210 -7.78 -42.22 2.67
N VAL A 211 -8.65 -41.27 3.03
CA VAL A 211 -10.01 -41.55 3.51
C VAL A 211 -10.87 -42.28 2.45
N PRO A 212 -11.02 -41.77 1.21
CA PRO A 212 -11.75 -42.49 0.15
C PRO A 212 -11.14 -43.86 -0.21
N VAL A 213 -9.80 -43.98 -0.20
CA VAL A 213 -9.10 -45.24 -0.51
C VAL A 213 -9.37 -46.29 0.56
N LEU A 214 -9.28 -45.91 1.85
CA LEU A 214 -9.58 -46.80 2.97
C LEU A 214 -11.05 -47.21 3.03
N ALA A 215 -11.94 -46.38 2.46
CA ALA A 215 -13.36 -46.68 2.32
C ALA A 215 -13.70 -47.54 1.08
N ASP A 216 -12.71 -47.97 0.30
CA ASP A 216 -12.88 -48.71 -0.96
C ASP A 216 -13.80 -47.99 -1.98
N SER A 217 -13.78 -46.65 -1.97
CA SER A 217 -14.61 -45.84 -2.85
C SER A 217 -13.97 -45.63 -4.22
N THR A 218 -14.74 -45.83 -5.29
CA THR A 218 -14.33 -45.48 -6.66
C THR A 218 -14.15 -43.96 -6.86
N GLY A 219 -14.72 -43.13 -5.98
CA GLY A 219 -14.49 -41.69 -5.93
C GLY A 219 -13.04 -41.31 -5.57
N ALA A 220 -12.24 -42.25 -5.05
CA ALA A 220 -10.82 -42.06 -4.76
C ALA A 220 -10.01 -41.63 -6.00
N PHE A 221 -10.44 -42.00 -7.21
CA PHE A 221 -9.78 -41.56 -8.45
C PHE A 221 -9.91 -40.04 -8.66
N VAL A 222 -11.03 -39.43 -8.27
CA VAL A 222 -11.19 -37.97 -8.28
C VAL A 222 -10.30 -37.35 -7.21
N ALA A 223 -10.33 -37.91 -5.99
CA ALA A 223 -9.50 -37.46 -4.87
C ALA A 223 -8.01 -37.42 -5.22
N PHE A 224 -7.52 -38.39 -6.02
CA PHE A 224 -6.12 -38.46 -6.45
C PHE A 224 -5.65 -37.20 -7.18
N PHE A 225 -6.42 -36.67 -8.13
CA PHE A 225 -6.03 -35.46 -8.86
C PHE A 225 -6.00 -34.21 -7.95
N PHE A 226 -6.97 -34.09 -7.04
CA PHE A 226 -6.99 -32.97 -6.09
C PHE A 226 -5.90 -33.09 -5.02
N ALA A 227 -5.58 -34.31 -4.58
CA ALA A 227 -4.45 -34.55 -3.70
C ALA A 227 -3.12 -34.13 -4.37
N LEU A 228 -2.95 -34.39 -5.66
CA LEU A 228 -1.78 -33.90 -6.41
C LEU A 228 -1.73 -32.37 -6.41
N PHE A 229 -2.85 -31.69 -6.64
CA PHE A 229 -2.92 -30.23 -6.56
C PHE A 229 -2.60 -29.70 -5.16
N TRP A 230 -3.14 -30.31 -4.10
CA TRP A 230 -2.96 -29.83 -2.74
C TRP A 230 -1.54 -30.09 -2.21
N ILE A 231 -0.97 -31.27 -2.51
CA ILE A 231 0.41 -31.62 -2.15
C ILE A 231 1.42 -30.81 -2.99
N GLY A 232 1.11 -30.53 -4.25
CA GLY A 232 1.91 -29.69 -5.16
C GLY A 232 1.71 -28.19 -4.96
N SER A 233 0.69 -27.76 -4.20
CA SER A 233 0.35 -26.35 -4.00
C SER A 233 1.50 -25.49 -3.45
N PRO A 234 2.39 -25.97 -2.55
CA PRO A 234 3.52 -25.17 -2.08
C PRO A 234 4.54 -24.88 -3.19
N ALA A 235 4.76 -25.84 -4.10
CA ALA A 235 5.65 -25.63 -5.25
C ALA A 235 5.06 -24.62 -6.25
N ILE A 236 3.76 -24.68 -6.50
CA ILE A 236 3.06 -23.72 -7.36
C ILE A 236 3.08 -22.32 -6.74
N ALA A 237 2.83 -22.21 -5.43
CA ALA A 237 2.91 -20.93 -4.71
C ALA A 237 4.32 -20.33 -4.75
N CYS A 238 5.37 -21.15 -4.61
CA CYS A 238 6.77 -20.73 -4.78
C CYS A 238 7.03 -20.23 -6.21
N TRP A 239 6.53 -20.93 -7.22
CA TRP A 239 6.74 -20.55 -8.62
C TRP A 239 6.09 -19.21 -8.96
N ILE A 240 4.83 -19.00 -8.58
CA ILE A 240 4.10 -17.75 -8.85
C ILE A 240 4.69 -16.57 -8.07
N SER A 241 5.21 -16.81 -6.86
CA SER A 241 5.81 -15.75 -6.05
C SER A 241 7.17 -15.27 -6.58
N ARG A 242 7.87 -16.08 -7.39
CA ARG A 242 9.17 -15.67 -7.99
C ARG A 242 9.02 -14.65 -9.11
N SER A 243 7.96 -14.75 -9.93
CA SER A 243 7.74 -13.82 -11.03
C SER A 243 7.29 -12.43 -10.56
N ALA A 244 6.58 -12.36 -9.44
CA ALA A 244 6.05 -11.11 -8.92
C ALA A 244 7.14 -10.20 -8.30
N GLU A 245 8.26 -10.75 -7.80
CA GLU A 245 9.39 -9.94 -7.30
C GLU A 245 10.07 -9.11 -8.40
N THR A 246 10.07 -9.61 -9.64
CA THR A 246 10.69 -8.90 -10.75
C THR A 246 9.84 -7.75 -11.30
N GLU A 247 8.55 -7.70 -10.94
CA GLU A 247 7.61 -6.67 -11.39
C GLU A 247 7.49 -5.47 -10.45
N ASP A 248 8.06 -5.53 -9.23
CA ASP A 248 8.06 -4.43 -8.25
C ASP A 248 9.07 -3.30 -8.58
N ARG A 249 9.44 -3.18 -9.85
CA ARG A 249 10.20 -2.04 -10.36
C ARG A 249 9.24 -1.16 -11.11
N LEU A 250 8.92 -0.01 -10.52
CA LEU A 250 8.23 1.06 -11.22
C LEU A 250 9.02 1.41 -12.48
N ARG A 251 8.57 0.93 -13.65
CA ARG A 251 9.12 1.29 -14.95
C ARG A 251 8.41 2.54 -15.45
N THR A 252 8.80 3.69 -14.90
CA THR A 252 8.33 5.00 -15.38
C THR A 252 9.08 5.41 -16.64
N SER A 253 8.36 6.03 -17.57
CA SER A 253 9.02 6.66 -18.71
C SER A 253 9.88 7.84 -18.24
N ALA A 254 10.93 8.19 -18.99
CA ALA A 254 11.75 9.36 -18.67
C ALA A 254 10.92 10.66 -18.64
N ALA A 255 9.88 10.75 -19.46
CA ALA A 255 8.96 11.88 -19.49
C ALA A 255 8.14 11.98 -18.18
N ASP A 256 7.63 10.86 -17.67
CA ASP A 256 6.86 10.85 -16.41
C ASP A 256 7.75 11.22 -15.22
N ILE A 257 8.98 10.69 -15.17
CA ILE A 257 9.96 11.06 -14.14
C ILE A 257 10.18 12.58 -14.18
N HIS A 258 10.42 13.13 -15.36
CA HIS A 258 10.66 14.55 -15.52
C HIS A 258 9.48 15.40 -15.06
N ALA A 259 8.27 15.07 -15.52
CA ALA A 259 7.05 15.78 -15.13
C ALA A 259 6.82 15.74 -13.61
N LEU A 260 6.99 14.58 -12.98
CA LEU A 260 6.80 14.43 -11.53
C LEU A 260 7.85 15.20 -10.73
N ARG A 261 9.12 15.18 -11.15
CA ARG A 261 10.19 15.96 -10.51
C ARG A 261 9.94 17.45 -10.62
N THR A 262 9.50 17.94 -11.78
CA THR A 262 9.11 19.35 -11.98
C THR A 262 7.97 19.76 -11.04
N VAL A 263 6.90 18.97 -10.96
CA VAL A 263 5.79 19.22 -10.03
C VAL A 263 6.27 19.24 -8.58
N ALA A 264 7.12 18.29 -8.19
CA ALA A 264 7.65 18.20 -6.85
C ALA A 264 8.55 19.40 -6.50
N ARG A 265 9.41 19.85 -7.43
CA ARG A 265 10.27 21.04 -7.24
C ARG A 265 9.45 22.33 -7.13
N ARG A 266 8.40 22.48 -7.94
CA ARG A 266 7.44 23.60 -7.82
C ARG A 266 6.71 23.56 -6.49
N THR A 267 6.34 22.37 -6.01
CA THR A 267 5.69 22.19 -4.69
C THR A 267 6.63 22.55 -3.55
N TRP A 268 7.91 22.15 -3.63
CA TRP A 268 8.93 22.52 -2.63
C TRP A 268 9.08 24.04 -2.47
N HIS A 269 8.85 24.81 -3.54
CA HIS A 269 8.90 26.27 -3.50
C HIS A 269 7.94 26.88 -2.47
N TYR A 270 6.83 26.21 -2.13
CA TYR A 270 5.95 26.60 -1.04
C TYR A 270 6.73 26.72 0.28
N PHE A 271 7.49 25.69 0.64
CA PHE A 271 8.26 25.69 1.89
C PHE A 271 9.45 26.64 1.84
N GLU A 272 10.08 26.81 0.68
CA GLU A 272 11.14 27.82 0.51
C GLU A 272 10.63 29.23 0.78
N THR A 273 9.41 29.52 0.33
CA THR A 273 8.81 30.85 0.40
C THR A 273 8.22 31.15 1.77
N PHE A 274 7.52 30.17 2.37
CA PHE A 274 6.68 30.44 3.54
C PHE A 274 7.26 29.94 4.87
N VAL A 275 8.25 29.05 4.87
CA VAL A 275 8.93 28.63 6.11
C VAL A 275 10.09 29.58 6.40
N THR A 276 9.77 30.66 7.09
CA THR A 276 10.68 31.77 7.36
C THR A 276 10.87 31.97 8.86
N ALA A 277 11.83 32.83 9.23
CA ALA A 277 12.06 33.21 10.63
C ALA A 277 10.84 33.94 11.24
N GLU A 278 10.08 34.71 10.44
CA GLU A 278 8.83 35.37 10.88
C GLU A 278 7.77 34.36 11.34
N HIS A 279 7.72 33.21 10.66
CA HIS A 279 6.84 32.09 11.01
C HIS A 279 7.51 31.06 11.93
N HIS A 280 8.58 31.45 12.63
CA HIS A 280 9.35 30.57 13.54
C HIS A 280 9.81 29.26 12.89
N HIS A 281 10.12 29.29 11.59
CA HIS A 281 10.48 28.10 10.82
C HIS A 281 9.41 27.00 10.82
N LEU A 282 8.13 27.37 11.00
CA LEU A 282 7.01 26.45 10.89
C LEU A 282 6.28 26.64 9.55
N PRO A 283 5.80 25.54 8.92
CA PRO A 283 5.01 25.62 7.71
C PRO A 283 3.62 26.18 8.00
N PRO A 284 3.13 27.17 7.24
CA PRO A 284 1.73 27.58 7.33
C PRO A 284 0.81 26.46 6.83
N ASP A 285 -0.46 26.56 7.21
CA ASP A 285 -1.50 25.58 6.88
C ASP A 285 -1.95 25.67 5.43
N ASN A 286 -2.06 26.90 4.92
CA ASN A 286 -2.36 27.12 3.52
C ASN A 286 -1.82 28.46 3.02
N PHE A 287 -1.73 28.55 1.70
CA PHE A 287 -1.58 29.77 0.95
C PHE A 287 -2.69 29.82 -0.08
N GLN A 288 -3.41 30.93 -0.11
CA GLN A 288 -4.46 31.17 -1.09
C GLN A 288 -3.95 32.20 -2.10
N GLU A 289 -3.86 31.81 -3.37
CA GLU A 289 -3.42 32.71 -4.44
C GLU A 289 -4.54 33.62 -4.93
N SER A 290 -5.74 33.05 -5.09
CA SER A 290 -6.92 33.71 -5.64
C SER A 290 -8.01 33.82 -4.57
N PRO A 291 -8.66 34.99 -4.39
CA PRO A 291 -8.58 36.19 -5.23
C PRO A 291 -7.36 37.08 -4.94
N ALA A 292 -6.69 36.91 -3.80
CA ALA A 292 -5.48 37.63 -3.45
C ALA A 292 -4.55 36.74 -2.61
N PRO A 293 -3.22 36.94 -2.69
CA PRO A 293 -2.24 36.21 -1.88
C PRO A 293 -2.49 36.37 -0.38
N VAL A 294 -2.89 35.28 0.29
CA VAL A 294 -3.07 35.23 1.74
C VAL A 294 -2.44 33.96 2.29
N VAL A 295 -1.53 34.12 3.24
CA VAL A 295 -0.95 33.01 4.02
C VAL A 295 -1.76 32.87 5.31
N ALA A 296 -2.24 31.68 5.64
CA ALA A 296 -2.80 31.43 6.96
C ALA A 296 -1.64 31.23 7.95
N PRO A 297 -1.42 32.14 8.93
CA PRO A 297 -0.31 32.06 9.86
C PRO A 297 -0.59 31.04 10.97
N ARG A 298 -0.99 29.83 10.61
CA ARG A 298 -1.27 28.75 11.55
C ARG A 298 -0.65 27.44 11.08
N THR A 299 -0.35 26.54 12.00
CA THR A 299 0.19 25.21 11.67
C THR A 299 -0.39 24.14 12.57
N SER A 300 -0.27 22.88 12.14
CA SER A 300 -0.69 21.68 12.86
C SER A 300 0.48 20.71 13.05
N PRO A 301 0.39 19.75 13.99
CA PRO A 301 1.42 18.72 14.15
C PRO A 301 1.66 17.92 12.85
N THR A 302 0.59 17.66 12.06
CA THR A 302 0.72 16.99 10.76
C THR A 302 1.52 17.85 9.78
N ASN A 303 1.20 19.15 9.65
CA ASN A 303 1.89 20.05 8.71
C ASN A 303 3.39 20.14 9.03
N ILE A 304 3.73 20.25 10.31
CA ILE A 304 5.12 20.23 10.79
C ILE A 304 5.83 18.95 10.36
N GLY A 305 5.22 17.79 10.60
CA GLY A 305 5.84 16.51 10.24
C GLY A 305 6.01 16.34 8.72
N VAL A 306 5.01 16.74 7.92
CA VAL A 306 5.09 16.69 6.45
C VAL A 306 6.18 17.64 5.93
N TYR A 307 6.33 18.82 6.53
CA TYR A 307 7.42 19.72 6.18
C TYR A 307 8.80 19.10 6.45
N LEU A 308 9.02 18.50 7.63
CA LEU A 308 10.29 17.85 7.94
C LEU A 308 10.63 16.72 6.96
N LEU A 309 9.64 15.92 6.56
CA LEU A 309 9.83 14.94 5.48
C LEU A 309 10.16 15.59 4.13
N SER A 310 9.49 16.70 3.82
CA SER A 310 9.76 17.46 2.59
C SER A 310 11.18 18.02 2.56
N VAL A 311 11.75 18.40 3.70
CA VAL A 311 13.16 18.83 3.81
C VAL A 311 14.11 17.69 3.43
N ILE A 312 13.84 16.47 3.91
CA ILE A 312 14.62 15.27 3.56
C ILE A 312 14.52 14.99 2.06
N SER A 313 13.31 14.97 1.52
CA SER A 313 13.08 14.76 0.09
C SER A 313 13.76 15.84 -0.76
N ALA A 314 13.68 17.12 -0.37
CA ALA A 314 14.33 18.20 -1.10
C ALA A 314 15.86 18.05 -1.14
N ARG A 315 16.45 17.53 -0.07
CA ARG A 315 17.86 17.18 -0.03
C ARG A 315 18.15 16.00 -0.96
N ASP A 316 17.33 14.95 -0.94
CA ASP A 316 17.53 13.74 -1.76
C ASP A 316 17.38 14.04 -3.25
N PHE A 317 16.44 14.92 -3.62
CA PHE A 317 16.31 15.44 -4.98
C PHE A 317 17.46 16.38 -5.40
N GLY A 318 18.29 16.81 -4.44
CA GLY A 318 19.41 17.72 -4.68
C GLY A 318 19.02 19.19 -4.85
N TRP A 319 17.84 19.59 -4.37
CA TRP A 319 17.39 21.00 -4.41
C TRP A 319 18.01 21.86 -3.30
N ILE A 320 18.39 21.24 -2.18
CA ILE A 320 19.08 21.89 -1.06
C ILE A 320 20.30 21.08 -0.63
N SER A 321 21.28 21.77 -0.05
CA SER A 321 22.46 21.11 0.50
C SER A 321 22.15 20.34 1.80
N LEU A 322 23.01 19.39 2.18
CA LEU A 322 22.90 18.72 3.47
C LEU A 322 22.93 19.73 4.64
N SER A 323 23.77 20.77 4.56
CA SER A 323 23.82 21.83 5.56
C SER A 323 22.50 22.59 5.67
N ASP A 324 21.88 22.94 4.55
CA ASP A 324 20.59 23.64 4.57
C ASP A 324 19.48 22.75 5.13
N ALA A 325 19.48 21.47 4.79
CA ALA A 325 18.53 20.50 5.31
C ALA A 325 18.64 20.38 6.84
N VAL A 326 19.87 20.18 7.36
CA VAL A 326 20.13 20.09 8.80
C VAL A 326 19.72 21.38 9.51
N ASN A 327 20.08 22.55 8.98
CA ASN A 327 19.73 23.83 9.59
C ASN A 327 18.21 24.05 9.65
N ARG A 328 17.47 23.67 8.59
CA ARG A 328 16.00 23.76 8.57
C ARG A 328 15.36 22.83 9.59
N ILE A 329 15.83 21.59 9.68
CA ILE A 329 15.35 20.61 10.67
C ILE A 329 15.62 21.12 12.08
N ASP A 330 16.85 21.55 12.36
CA ASP A 330 17.27 22.04 13.68
C ASP A 330 16.46 23.27 14.14
N ALA A 331 16.27 24.25 13.25
CA ALA A 331 15.47 25.44 13.54
C ALA A 331 14.01 25.08 13.85
N THR A 332 13.43 24.16 13.07
CA THR A 332 12.05 23.71 13.28
C THR A 332 11.91 22.94 14.60
N MET A 333 12.84 22.04 14.89
CA MET A 333 12.84 21.25 16.13
C MET A 333 13.01 22.15 17.37
N SER A 334 13.93 23.12 17.30
CA SER A 334 14.11 24.14 18.34
C SER A 334 12.83 24.92 18.62
N THR A 335 12.10 25.31 17.56
CA THR A 335 10.79 25.95 17.72
C THR A 335 9.80 25.00 18.40
N ILE A 336 9.65 23.77 17.90
CA ILE A 336 8.73 22.77 18.46
C ILE A 336 8.97 22.59 19.96
N GLU A 337 10.23 22.47 20.38
CA GLU A 337 10.68 22.33 21.78
C GLU A 337 10.18 23.44 22.70
N SER A 338 10.05 24.67 22.18
CA SER A 338 9.56 25.82 22.94
C SER A 338 8.02 25.93 23.01
N MET A 339 7.29 25.20 22.17
CA MET A 339 5.84 25.37 22.04
C MET A 339 5.06 24.80 23.24
N PRO A 340 3.96 25.45 23.69
CA PRO A 340 3.11 24.93 24.75
C PRO A 340 2.52 23.56 24.42
N ARG A 341 2.55 22.61 25.36
CA ARG A 341 2.08 21.23 25.16
C ARG A 341 1.20 20.79 26.31
N ASP A 342 0.34 19.80 26.06
CA ASP A 342 -0.38 19.08 27.11
C ASP A 342 0.10 17.62 27.14
N ARG A 343 0.67 17.19 28.28
CA ARG A 343 1.19 15.83 28.50
C ARG A 343 2.13 15.32 27.39
N GLY A 344 2.92 16.22 26.82
CA GLY A 344 3.86 15.93 25.73
C GLY A 344 3.27 16.03 24.32
N HIS A 345 1.94 16.17 24.18
CA HIS A 345 1.28 16.38 22.90
C HIS A 345 1.22 17.86 22.54
N LEU A 346 1.42 18.16 21.26
CA LEU A 346 1.10 19.46 20.69
C LEU A 346 -0.43 19.61 20.55
N PHE A 347 -0.94 20.82 20.77
CA PHE A 347 -2.30 21.20 20.36
C PHE A 347 -2.46 21.13 18.84
N ASN A 348 -3.71 21.02 18.37
CA ASN A 348 -3.96 20.88 16.94
C ASN A 348 -3.54 22.10 16.10
N TRP A 349 -3.62 23.29 16.68
CA TRP A 349 -3.39 24.53 15.96
C TRP A 349 -2.54 25.50 16.77
N TYR A 350 -1.54 26.07 16.12
CA TYR A 350 -0.74 27.17 16.64
C TYR A 350 -0.70 28.29 15.63
N ASP A 351 -0.66 29.52 16.10
CA ASP A 351 -0.27 30.66 15.29
C ASP A 351 1.25 30.63 15.05
N THR A 352 1.69 30.65 13.80
CA THR A 352 3.12 30.52 13.45
C THR A 352 3.92 31.79 13.74
N THR A 353 3.27 32.94 13.89
CA THR A 353 3.93 34.22 14.18
C THR A 353 4.06 34.50 15.68
N THR A 354 3.26 33.85 16.51
CA THR A 354 3.25 34.08 17.97
C THR A 354 3.51 32.81 18.80
N LEU A 355 3.51 31.63 18.17
CA LEU A 355 3.58 30.31 18.81
C LEU A 355 2.47 30.02 19.83
N LYS A 356 1.41 30.84 19.83
CA LYS A 356 0.27 30.64 20.74
C LYS A 356 -0.66 29.55 20.19
N PRO A 357 -1.09 28.60 21.03
CA PRO A 357 -2.15 27.68 20.68
C PRO A 357 -3.45 28.43 20.31
N LEU A 358 -4.11 27.99 19.25
CA LEU A 358 -5.36 28.59 18.77
C LEU A 358 -6.57 27.87 19.39
N TYR A 359 -7.58 28.64 19.82
CA TYR A 359 -8.81 28.10 20.40
C TYR A 359 -9.78 27.57 19.33
N PRO A 360 -10.55 26.50 19.60
CA PRO A 360 -10.55 25.72 20.85
C PRO A 360 -9.30 24.85 21.00
N LEU A 361 -8.80 24.73 22.23
CA LEU A 361 -7.65 23.87 22.53
C LEU A 361 -8.10 22.41 22.56
N TYR A 362 -7.54 21.60 21.68
CA TYR A 362 -7.70 20.15 21.70
C TYR A 362 -6.45 19.47 21.15
N ILE A 363 -6.31 18.19 21.49
CA ILE A 363 -5.28 17.30 20.97
C ILE A 363 -5.95 16.39 19.94
N SER A 364 -5.42 16.37 18.71
CA SER A 364 -5.78 15.36 17.72
C SER A 364 -4.87 14.17 17.86
N ALA A 365 -5.45 13.00 18.16
CA ALA A 365 -4.73 11.73 18.18
C ALA A 365 -4.19 11.38 16.78
N VAL A 366 -4.90 11.78 15.72
CA VAL A 366 -4.47 11.57 14.33
C VAL A 366 -3.24 12.40 14.02
N ASP A 367 -3.27 13.71 14.32
CA ASP A 367 -2.13 14.58 14.02
C ASP A 367 -0.92 14.27 14.89
N SER A 368 -1.14 13.90 16.16
CA SER A 368 -0.07 13.39 17.03
C SER A 368 0.54 12.11 16.48
N GLY A 369 -0.29 11.19 15.98
CA GLY A 369 0.16 9.94 15.35
C GLY A 369 0.95 10.19 14.07
N ASN A 370 0.47 11.07 13.21
CA ASN A 370 1.16 11.48 11.98
C ASN A 370 2.53 12.09 12.31
N LEU A 371 2.57 13.09 13.21
CA LEU A 371 3.84 13.70 13.62
C LEU A 371 4.81 12.67 14.20
N ALA A 372 4.35 11.77 15.07
CA ALA A 372 5.19 10.72 15.63
C ALA A 372 5.77 9.81 14.54
N GLY A 373 4.94 9.38 13.58
CA GLY A 373 5.38 8.58 12.43
C GLY A 373 6.39 9.31 11.55
N HIS A 374 6.14 10.59 11.25
CA HIS A 374 7.06 11.44 10.48
C HIS A 374 8.39 11.62 11.20
N LEU A 375 8.39 11.88 12.52
CA LEU A 375 9.61 12.04 13.30
C LEU A 375 10.45 10.76 13.36
N VAL A 376 9.84 9.58 13.34
CA VAL A 376 10.58 8.31 13.23
C VAL A 376 11.34 8.22 11.90
N ALA A 377 10.69 8.59 10.79
CA ALA A 377 11.34 8.62 9.48
C ALA A 377 12.44 9.70 9.41
N VAL A 378 12.20 10.89 9.98
CA VAL A 378 13.21 11.95 10.08
C VAL A 378 14.42 11.49 10.90
N ALA A 379 14.19 10.87 12.06
CA ALA A 379 15.26 10.35 12.89
C ALA A 379 16.09 9.27 12.18
N ALA A 380 15.46 8.40 11.41
CA ALA A 380 16.15 7.39 10.59
C ALA A 380 17.03 8.05 9.52
N ALA A 381 16.51 9.02 8.77
CA ALA A 381 17.28 9.74 7.76
C ALA A 381 18.48 10.49 8.38
N CYS A 382 18.27 11.17 9.53
CA CYS A 382 19.36 11.82 10.25
C CYS A 382 20.42 10.83 10.75
N ALA A 383 20.02 9.62 11.17
CA ALA A 383 20.95 8.57 11.58
C ALA A 383 21.78 8.05 10.40
N GLU A 384 21.16 7.83 9.23
CA GLU A 384 21.87 7.47 7.99
C GLU A 384 22.89 8.56 7.60
N TRP A 385 22.48 9.83 7.65
CA TRP A 385 23.38 10.95 7.38
C TRP A 385 24.55 11.03 8.34
N ALA A 386 24.33 10.69 9.62
CA ALA A 386 25.37 10.70 10.64
C ALA A 386 26.34 9.51 10.51
N GLU A 387 25.89 8.36 10.00
CA GLU A 387 26.72 7.17 9.80
C GLU A 387 27.73 7.35 8.66
N ALA A 388 27.32 8.01 7.56
CA ALA A 388 28.18 8.24 6.41
C ALA A 388 28.10 9.69 5.85
N PRO A 389 28.55 10.71 6.60
CA PRO A 389 28.38 12.11 6.19
C PRO A 389 29.01 12.42 4.83
N SER A 390 30.19 11.86 4.54
CA SER A 390 30.92 12.11 3.29
C SER A 390 30.18 11.67 2.03
N VAL A 391 29.36 10.61 2.12
CA VAL A 391 28.52 10.13 1.00
C VAL A 391 27.38 11.10 0.74
N HIS A 392 26.93 11.77 1.81
CA HIS A 392 25.71 12.54 1.84
C HIS A 392 25.89 14.05 1.64
N VAL A 393 27.13 14.53 1.67
CA VAL A 393 27.52 15.93 1.41
C VAL A 393 27.21 16.34 -0.04
N GLN A 394 27.35 15.41 -0.99
CA GLN A 394 27.01 15.65 -2.38
C GLN A 394 25.57 15.17 -2.63
N GLY A 395 24.71 16.08 -3.10
CA GLY A 395 23.34 15.75 -3.50
C GLY A 395 23.26 15.31 -4.97
N ASP A 396 22.06 14.93 -5.40
CA ASP A 396 21.79 14.59 -6.79
C ASP A 396 21.81 15.85 -7.69
N PHE A 397 22.70 15.86 -8.69
CA PHE A 397 22.79 16.97 -9.63
C PHE A 397 21.58 17.09 -10.56
N GLU A 398 20.71 16.07 -10.65
CA GLU A 398 19.40 16.19 -11.31
C GLU A 398 18.57 17.34 -10.73
N GLY A 399 18.72 17.68 -9.44
CA GLY A 399 18.00 18.80 -8.83
C GLY A 399 18.26 20.16 -9.51
N ILE A 400 19.46 20.33 -10.08
CA ILE A 400 19.81 21.51 -10.89
C ILE A 400 19.04 21.47 -12.21
N LEU A 401 18.95 20.31 -12.85
CA LEU A 401 18.22 20.14 -14.11
C LEU A 401 16.72 20.37 -13.95
N ASP A 402 16.13 19.97 -12.82
CA ASP A 402 14.73 20.28 -12.49
C ASP A 402 14.48 21.79 -12.49
N THR A 403 15.40 22.55 -11.88
CA THR A 403 15.30 24.02 -11.82
C THR A 403 15.49 24.65 -13.20
N VAL A 404 16.42 24.12 -14.01
CA VAL A 404 16.60 24.56 -15.40
C VAL A 404 15.35 24.31 -16.22
N THR A 405 14.71 23.16 -16.06
CA THR A 405 13.44 22.84 -16.73
C THR A 405 12.32 23.80 -16.35
N ILE A 406 12.13 24.09 -15.06
CA ILE A 406 11.09 25.04 -14.65
C ILE A 406 11.33 26.42 -15.28
N LEU A 407 12.58 26.86 -15.37
CA LEU A 407 12.94 28.13 -16.00
C LEU A 407 12.68 28.11 -17.51
N ASP A 408 12.90 26.97 -18.17
CA ASP A 408 12.60 26.73 -19.58
C ASP A 408 11.09 26.82 -19.84
N GLU A 409 10.29 26.06 -19.08
CA GLU A 409 8.82 26.08 -19.14
C GLU A 409 8.27 27.48 -18.88
N SER A 410 8.81 28.18 -17.88
CA SER A 410 8.43 29.56 -17.56
C SER A 410 8.78 30.53 -18.71
N LEU A 411 9.88 30.30 -19.41
CA LEU A 411 10.27 31.10 -20.57
C LEU A 411 9.35 30.84 -21.77
N GLU A 412 8.93 29.59 -21.98
CA GLU A 412 7.98 29.20 -23.02
C GLU A 412 6.57 29.77 -22.80
N GLU A 413 6.12 29.86 -21.54
CA GLU A 413 4.82 30.47 -21.19
C GLU A 413 4.77 31.98 -21.48
N LEU A 414 5.91 32.68 -21.48
CA LEU A 414 5.95 34.10 -21.81
C LEU A 414 5.64 34.34 -23.30
N PRO A 415 4.83 35.35 -23.66
CA PRO A 415 4.56 35.66 -25.06
C PRO A 415 5.82 36.10 -25.83
N ASP A 416 5.96 35.66 -27.09
CA ASP A 416 6.99 36.12 -28.04
C ASP A 416 6.46 37.20 -29.01
N ASP A 417 5.73 38.16 -28.46
CA ASP A 417 5.09 39.25 -29.20
C ASP A 417 6.05 40.42 -29.47
N ARG A 418 7.10 40.58 -28.66
CA ARG A 418 8.06 41.68 -28.74
C ARG A 418 9.34 41.28 -29.47
N ARG A 419 9.43 41.61 -30.77
CA ARG A 419 10.62 41.35 -31.62
C ARG A 419 11.95 41.82 -31.02
N GLN A 420 11.95 42.92 -30.28
CA GLN A 420 13.16 43.47 -29.63
C GLN A 420 13.71 42.57 -28.51
N LEU A 421 12.88 41.70 -27.92
CA LEU A 421 13.28 40.79 -26.84
C LEU A 421 13.76 39.43 -27.35
N ARG A 422 13.58 39.11 -28.63
CA ARG A 422 14.01 37.83 -29.23
C ARG A 422 15.49 37.51 -29.04
N PRO A 423 16.44 38.46 -29.22
CA PRO A 423 17.85 38.19 -28.96
C PRO A 423 18.13 37.83 -27.49
N LEU A 424 17.41 38.45 -26.55
CA LEU A 424 17.53 38.14 -25.13
C LEU A 424 16.97 36.75 -24.83
N ARG A 425 15.77 36.42 -25.37
CA ARG A 425 15.16 35.10 -25.25
C ARG A 425 16.09 34.01 -25.77
N GLN A 426 16.67 34.18 -26.96
CA GLN A 426 17.63 33.24 -27.53
C GLN A 426 18.85 33.08 -26.62
N ARG A 427 19.41 34.18 -26.12
CA ARG A 427 20.56 34.13 -25.21
C ARG A 427 20.26 33.42 -23.90
N LEU A 428 19.02 33.50 -23.40
CA LEU A 428 18.58 32.74 -22.22
C LEU A 428 18.50 31.26 -22.55
N ALA A 429 17.83 30.88 -23.64
CA ALA A 429 17.76 29.49 -24.11
C ALA A 429 19.17 28.86 -24.27
N ASP A 430 20.08 29.57 -24.95
CA ASP A 430 21.47 29.10 -25.13
C ASP A 430 22.20 28.88 -23.80
N ARG A 431 21.89 29.69 -22.77
CA ARG A 431 22.48 29.56 -21.42
C ARG A 431 21.88 28.41 -20.64
N LEU A 432 20.57 28.16 -20.78
CA LEU A 432 19.90 27.01 -20.17
C LEU A 432 20.44 25.71 -20.78
N ASP A 433 20.55 25.64 -22.10
CA ASP A 433 21.19 24.51 -22.80
C ASP A 433 22.64 24.31 -22.37
N GLY A 434 23.38 25.41 -22.22
CA GLY A 434 24.75 25.40 -21.70
C GLY A 434 24.83 24.80 -20.29
N MET A 435 23.88 25.14 -19.41
CA MET A 435 23.80 24.60 -18.06
C MET A 435 23.47 23.09 -18.08
N ARG A 436 22.48 22.66 -18.87
CA ARG A 436 22.12 21.23 -19.00
C ARG A 436 23.35 20.41 -19.40
N ARG A 437 24.04 20.82 -20.47
CA ARG A 437 25.25 20.15 -20.95
C ARG A 437 26.36 20.11 -19.90
N ALA A 438 26.56 21.19 -19.14
CA ALA A 438 27.57 21.23 -18.10
C ALA A 438 27.26 20.24 -16.97
N VAL A 439 26.00 20.18 -16.51
CA VAL A 439 25.56 19.25 -15.46
C VAL A 439 25.65 17.80 -15.95
N GLU A 440 25.17 17.50 -17.16
CA GLU A 440 25.29 16.17 -17.76
C GLU A 440 26.76 15.71 -17.89
N LEU A 441 27.66 16.62 -18.26
CA LEU A 441 29.08 16.32 -18.36
C LEU A 441 29.70 16.02 -16.99
N ILE A 442 29.35 16.79 -15.95
CA ILE A 442 29.78 16.51 -14.57
C ILE A 442 29.24 15.16 -14.12
N LYS A 443 27.95 14.88 -14.35
CA LYS A 443 27.34 13.59 -14.01
C LYS A 443 28.01 12.43 -14.74
N ALA A 444 28.48 12.62 -15.97
CA ALA A 444 29.15 11.61 -16.76
C ALA A 444 30.57 11.28 -16.28
N GLN A 445 31.20 12.14 -15.48
CA GLN A 445 32.56 11.92 -14.98
C GLN A 445 32.65 10.67 -14.08
N PRO A 446 33.71 9.84 -14.21
CA PRO A 446 33.85 8.60 -13.44
C PRO A 446 33.96 8.83 -11.93
N GLU A 447 34.52 9.96 -11.51
CA GLU A 447 34.70 10.34 -10.10
C GLU A 447 33.37 10.58 -9.38
N MET A 448 32.29 10.81 -10.15
CA MET A 448 30.94 11.02 -9.63
C MET A 448 30.11 9.72 -9.61
N ALA A 449 30.70 8.57 -9.93
CA ALA A 449 30.00 7.29 -9.96
C ALA A 449 29.47 6.83 -8.59
N SER A 450 30.09 7.26 -7.48
CA SER A 450 29.63 7.01 -6.10
C SER A 450 28.36 7.76 -5.71
N ILE A 451 27.93 8.75 -6.50
CA ILE A 451 26.73 9.56 -6.28
C ILE A 451 25.54 9.03 -7.11
N ARG A 452 25.80 8.08 -8.03
CA ARG A 452 24.78 7.50 -8.93
C ARG A 452 23.98 6.35 -8.32
N THR A 453 24.38 5.87 -7.15
CA THR A 453 23.74 4.78 -6.38
C THR A 453 23.01 5.35 -5.20
#